data_AF-A0A5R8Q789-F1
#
_entry.id   AF-A0A5R8Q789-F1
#
_cell.length_a   1.000
_cell.length_b   1.000
_cell.length_c   1.000
_cell.angle_alpha   90.00
_cell.angle_beta   90.00
_cell.angle_gamma   90.00
#
_symmetry.space_group_name_H-M   'P 1'
#
loop_
_entity.id
_entity.type
_entity.pdbx_description
1 polymer ?
#
loop_
_entity_poly.entity_id
_entity_poly.type
_entity_poly.pdbx_seq_one_letter_code
_entity_poly.pdbx_strand_id
1 'polypeptide(L)'
;MEYRYINLTDHDIRIADGVTDVVIPPSGMIARIKSKERRLIGIDAGIKQYLLGGRQIEHLPAPAPGTIYIVSKVVLAALNGRRKDVYAPERVKRKDGQVISAQGLVRFERVKKQGMPIAGGEHYYDK
;
A
#
# COMPACT_ATOMS: atom_id res chain seq x y z
N MET A 1 -1.90 -19.52 -18.16
CA MET A 1 -0.61 -18.91 -17.75
C MET A 1 -0.59 -18.86 -16.24
N GLU A 2 0.46 -19.41 -15.63
CA GLU A 2 0.67 -19.39 -14.19
C GLU A 2 1.41 -18.11 -13.80
N TYR A 3 0.99 -17.44 -12.73
CA TYR A 3 1.65 -16.22 -12.25
C TYR A 3 2.75 -16.56 -11.24
N ARG A 4 3.88 -15.85 -11.33
CA ARG A 4 4.91 -15.83 -10.29
C ARG A 4 4.54 -14.81 -9.22
N TYR A 5 4.45 -15.25 -7.97
CA TYR A 5 4.22 -14.37 -6.82
C TYR A 5 5.55 -13.97 -6.18
N ILE A 6 5.72 -12.67 -5.94
CA ILE A 6 6.88 -12.10 -5.24
C ILE A 6 6.39 -11.37 -4.01
N ASN A 7 6.69 -11.94 -2.84
CA ASN A 7 6.34 -11.33 -1.57
C ASN A 7 7.36 -10.24 -1.19
N LEU A 8 6.90 -8.99 -1.19
CA LEU A 8 7.68 -7.81 -0.81
C LEU A 8 7.37 -7.34 0.63
N THR A 9 6.86 -8.23 1.48
CA THR A 9 6.76 -8.02 2.93
C THR A 9 7.92 -8.70 3.66
N ASP A 10 8.01 -8.48 4.97
CA ASP A 10 9.03 -9.01 5.87
C ASP A 10 8.65 -10.37 6.50
N HIS A 11 7.50 -10.95 6.13
CA HIS A 11 6.99 -12.19 6.71
C HIS A 11 6.27 -13.04 5.65
N ASP A 12 6.12 -14.33 5.94
CA ASP A 12 5.37 -15.26 5.11
C ASP A 12 3.93 -14.78 4.89
N ILE A 13 3.47 -14.85 3.64
CA ILE A 13 2.06 -14.68 3.32
C ILE A 13 1.44 -16.06 3.12
N ARG A 14 0.67 -16.51 4.11
CA ARG A 14 -0.14 -17.72 4.00
C ARG A 14 -1.52 -17.38 3.47
N ILE A 15 -1.88 -17.93 2.31
CA ILE A 15 -3.25 -17.87 1.78
C ILE A 15 -3.97 -19.15 2.19
N ALA A 16 -5.00 -19.02 3.03
CA ALA A 16 -5.81 -20.11 3.53
C ALA A 16 -7.30 -19.72 3.50
N ASP A 17 -8.03 -20.16 2.47
CA ASP A 17 -9.45 -19.86 2.23
C ASP A 17 -10.39 -21.06 2.42
N GLY A 18 -9.84 -22.21 2.86
CA GLY A 18 -10.56 -23.47 3.02
C GLY A 18 -10.47 -24.40 1.82
N VAL A 19 -9.97 -23.92 0.67
CA VAL A 19 -9.69 -24.72 -0.54
C VAL A 19 -8.20 -24.65 -0.87
N THR A 20 -7.64 -23.45 -0.84
CA THR A 20 -6.23 -23.13 -1.02
C THR A 20 -5.54 -23.08 0.35
N ASP A 21 -4.36 -23.68 0.44
CA ASP A 21 -3.44 -23.49 1.55
C ASP A 21 -2.00 -23.40 1.01
N VAL A 22 -1.53 -22.17 0.80
CA VAL A 22 -0.20 -21.90 0.22
C VAL A 22 0.56 -20.89 1.06
N VAL A 23 1.88 -21.04 1.12
CA VAL A 23 2.79 -20.11 1.77
C VAL A 23 3.67 -19.45 0.72
N ILE A 24 3.70 -18.12 0.72
CA ILE A 24 4.55 -17.32 -0.16
C ILE A 24 5.63 -16.67 0.70
N PRO A 25 6.87 -17.21 0.69
CA PRO A 25 7.94 -16.74 1.56
C PRO A 25 8.40 -15.34 1.14
N PRO A 26 8.95 -14.53 2.06
CA PRO A 26 9.49 -13.22 1.75
C PRO A 26 10.60 -13.33 0.69
N SER A 27 10.60 -12.40 -0.26
CA SER A 27 11.62 -12.37 -1.33
C SER A 27 13.00 -11.88 -0.87
N GLY A 28 13.11 -11.41 0.37
CA GLY A 28 14.27 -10.68 0.88
C GLY A 28 14.29 -9.19 0.52
N MET A 29 13.36 -8.72 -0.34
CA MET A 29 13.16 -7.30 -0.66
C MET A 29 11.85 -6.79 -0.04
N ILE A 30 11.89 -5.65 0.65
CA ILE A 30 10.70 -5.10 1.34
C ILE A 30 10.30 -3.77 0.70
N ALA A 31 9.10 -3.73 0.10
CA ALA A 31 8.53 -2.50 -0.42
C ALA A 31 8.02 -1.63 0.75
N ARG A 32 8.41 -0.35 0.79
CA ARG A 32 8.06 0.56 1.89
C ARG A 32 7.72 1.96 1.39
N ILE A 33 6.87 2.66 2.14
CA ILE A 33 6.65 4.09 1.96
C ILE A 33 7.70 4.85 2.77
N LYS A 34 8.46 5.71 2.10
CA LYS A 34 9.31 6.70 2.73
C LYS A 34 8.69 8.08 2.58
N SER A 35 8.58 8.80 3.69
CA SER A 35 8.25 10.24 3.65
C SER A 35 9.57 10.99 3.53
N LYS A 36 9.66 11.92 2.58
CA LYS A 36 10.87 12.73 2.37
C LYS A 36 10.92 13.95 3.28
N GLU A 37 9.76 14.45 3.69
CA GLU A 37 9.67 15.71 4.41
C GLU A 37 8.71 15.59 5.59
N ARG A 38 9.11 16.16 6.72
CA ARG A 38 8.27 16.34 7.90
C ARG A 38 8.37 17.79 8.32
N ARG A 39 7.27 18.53 8.22
CA ARG A 39 7.20 19.94 8.61
C ARG A 39 6.33 20.09 9.85
N LEU A 40 6.86 20.70 10.92
CA LEU A 40 6.04 21.10 12.07
C LEU A 40 5.07 22.18 11.61
N ILE A 41 3.77 21.99 11.84
CA ILE A 41 2.72 22.95 11.45
C ILE A 41 2.04 23.63 12.64
N GLY A 42 2.30 23.15 13.85
CA GLY A 42 1.76 23.76 15.06
C GLY A 42 2.09 22.97 16.31
N ILE A 43 1.82 23.59 17.45
CA ILE A 43 1.83 22.96 18.77
C ILE A 43 0.54 23.39 19.46
N ASP A 44 -0.26 22.42 19.89
CA ASP A 44 -1.50 22.65 20.63
C ASP A 44 -1.49 21.81 21.91
N ALA A 45 -1.74 22.42 23.06
CA ALA A 45 -1.62 21.79 24.39
C ALA A 45 -0.29 21.02 24.63
N GLY A 46 0.82 21.47 24.04
CA GLY A 46 2.13 20.80 24.10
C GLY A 46 2.31 19.65 23.10
N ILE A 47 1.31 19.35 22.27
CA ILE A 47 1.33 18.28 21.26
C ILE A 47 1.78 18.85 19.91
N LYS A 48 2.93 18.38 19.42
CA LYS A 48 3.49 18.79 18.11
C LYS A 48 2.71 18.14 16.96
N GLN A 49 2.25 18.96 16.02
CA GLN A 49 1.55 18.52 14.81
C GLN A 49 2.44 18.65 13.59
N TYR A 50 2.49 17.61 12.74
CA TYR A 50 3.36 17.59 11.56
C TYR A 50 2.59 17.30 10.28
N LEU A 51 2.98 17.99 9.20
CA LEU A 51 2.61 17.64 7.84
C LEU A 51 3.70 16.73 7.24
N LEU A 52 3.28 15.61 6.66
CA LEU A 52 4.16 14.71 5.92
C LEU A 52 4.07 15.00 4.42
N GLY A 53 5.18 15.45 3.84
CA GLY A 53 5.34 15.72 2.42
C GLY A 53 6.17 14.65 1.72
N GLY A 54 6.00 14.54 0.40
CA GLY A 54 6.81 13.68 -0.46
C GLY A 54 6.74 12.20 -0.08
N ARG A 55 5.67 11.50 -0.46
CA ARG A 55 5.59 10.04 -0.34
C ARG A 55 6.22 9.38 -1.56
N GLN A 56 7.31 8.64 -1.34
CA GLN A 56 7.90 7.76 -2.35
C GLN A 56 7.77 6.31 -1.88
N ILE A 57 7.43 5.42 -2.81
CA ILE A 57 7.53 3.98 -2.58
C ILE A 57 8.93 3.56 -3.01
N GLU A 58 9.67 2.96 -2.09
CA GLU A 58 11.00 2.37 -2.34
C GLU A 58 10.88 0.86 -2.47
N HIS A 59 11.82 0.25 -3.20
CA HIS A 59 11.94 -1.19 -3.41
C HIS A 59 10.68 -1.88 -3.96
N LEU A 60 9.88 -1.16 -4.73
CA LEU A 60 8.84 -1.74 -5.57
C LEU A 60 9.38 -1.88 -7.00
N PRO A 61 9.63 -3.10 -7.50
CA PRO A 61 10.12 -3.29 -8.87
C PRO A 61 9.15 -2.76 -9.93
N ALA A 62 9.68 -2.52 -11.13
CA ALA A 62 8.86 -2.23 -12.31
C ALA A 62 7.94 -3.44 -12.63
N PRO A 63 6.77 -3.21 -13.28
CA PRO A 63 5.91 -4.31 -13.71
C PRO A 63 6.65 -5.29 -14.62
N ALA A 64 6.42 -6.59 -14.40
CA ALA A 64 6.97 -7.67 -15.22
C ALA A 64 5.84 -8.61 -15.68
N PRO A 65 5.85 -9.09 -16.94
CA PRO A 65 4.87 -10.07 -17.42
C PRO A 65 4.79 -11.30 -16.51
N GLY A 66 3.57 -11.79 -16.26
CA GLY A 66 3.34 -12.98 -15.44
C GLY A 66 3.75 -12.85 -13.97
N THR A 67 3.97 -11.63 -13.46
CA THR A 67 4.42 -11.42 -12.07
C THR A 67 3.38 -10.66 -11.25
N ILE A 68 3.13 -11.14 -10.03
CA ILE A 68 2.32 -10.46 -9.01
C ILE A 68 3.22 -10.11 -7.83
N TYR A 69 3.25 -8.83 -7.47
CA TYR A 69 3.95 -8.34 -6.28
C TYR A 69 2.97 -8.23 -5.11
N ILE A 70 3.32 -8.85 -3.98
CA ILE A 70 2.54 -8.78 -2.76
C ILE A 70 3.20 -7.77 -1.83
N VAL A 71 2.45 -6.76 -1.39
CA VAL A 71 2.92 -5.68 -0.51
C VAL A 71 1.98 -5.53 0.70
N SER A 72 2.36 -4.69 1.66
CA SER A 72 1.42 -4.29 2.71
C SER A 72 0.26 -3.45 2.16
N LYS A 73 -0.90 -3.50 2.83
CA LYS A 73 -2.08 -2.70 2.44
C LYS A 73 -1.80 -1.19 2.46
N VAL A 74 -0.85 -0.74 3.28
CA VAL A 74 -0.38 0.65 3.34
C VAL A 74 0.36 1.04 2.04
N VAL A 75 1.29 0.21 1.56
CA VAL A 75 1.99 0.44 0.27
C VAL A 75 0.99 0.39 -0.88
N LEU A 76 0.06 -0.58 -0.89
CA LEU A 76 -0.99 -0.68 -1.89
C LEU A 76 -1.86 0.59 -1.94
N ALA A 77 -2.22 1.15 -0.78
CA ALA A 77 -2.99 2.38 -0.70
C ALA A 77 -2.25 3.59 -1.30
N ALA A 78 -0.95 3.70 -1.08
CA ALA A 78 -0.14 4.77 -1.68
C ALA A 78 -0.06 4.68 -3.22
N LEU A 79 -0.23 3.50 -3.80
CA LEU A 79 -0.29 3.32 -5.25
C LEU A 79 -1.59 3.83 -5.87
N ASN A 80 -2.65 3.99 -5.07
CA ASN A 80 -3.95 4.53 -5.49
C ASN A 80 -4.46 3.92 -6.83
N GLY A 81 -4.38 2.59 -6.92
CA GLY A 81 -4.82 1.81 -8.09
C GLY A 81 -4.00 2.01 -9.38
N ARG A 82 -2.84 2.67 -9.34
CA ARG A 82 -1.98 2.88 -10.52
C ARG A 82 -1.26 1.63 -11.01
N ARG A 83 -1.03 0.65 -10.13
CA ARG A 83 -0.36 -0.62 -10.44
C ARG A 83 -1.36 -1.75 -10.43
N LYS A 84 -1.47 -2.47 -11.55
CA LYS A 84 -2.41 -3.59 -11.75
C LYS A 84 -1.83 -4.95 -11.31
N ASP A 85 -0.53 -5.01 -11.16
CA ASP A 85 0.29 -6.16 -10.80
C ASP A 85 0.67 -6.20 -9.31
N VAL A 86 0.16 -5.26 -8.51
CA VAL A 86 0.49 -5.13 -7.08
C VAL A 86 -0.76 -5.40 -6.24
N TYR A 87 -0.61 -6.31 -5.29
CA TYR A 87 -1.69 -6.81 -4.43
C TYR A 87 -1.26 -6.78 -2.97
N ALA A 88 -2.24 -6.85 -2.06
CA ALA A 88 -2.01 -7.02 -0.63
C ALA A 88 -2.86 -8.17 -0.08
N PRO A 89 -2.47 -8.81 1.04
CA PRO A 89 -3.31 -9.79 1.72
C PRO A 89 -4.67 -9.21 2.13
N GLU A 90 -5.73 -9.99 1.94
CA GLU A 90 -7.12 -9.60 2.21
C GLU A 90 -7.80 -10.57 3.18
N ARG A 91 -8.77 -10.07 3.99
CA ARG A 91 -9.44 -10.84 5.05
C ARG A 91 -8.45 -11.58 5.94
N VAL A 92 -7.49 -10.82 6.47
CA VAL A 92 -6.38 -11.31 7.27
C VAL A 92 -6.86 -11.82 8.64
N LYS A 93 -6.47 -13.04 8.99
CA LYS A 93 -6.58 -13.59 10.36
C LYS A 93 -5.33 -13.26 11.15
N ARG A 94 -5.52 -12.85 12.40
CA ARG A 94 -4.44 -12.52 13.33
C ARG A 94 -4.50 -13.37 14.58
N LYS A 95 -3.33 -13.64 15.15
CA LYS A 95 -3.15 -14.23 16.48
C LYS A 95 -2.03 -13.47 17.16
N ASP A 96 -2.25 -13.01 18.39
CA ASP A 96 -1.25 -12.28 19.19
C ASP A 96 -0.63 -11.08 18.45
N GLY A 97 -1.45 -10.36 17.68
CA GLY A 97 -1.04 -9.20 16.86
C GLY A 97 -0.38 -9.55 15.53
N GLN A 98 0.06 -10.79 15.33
CA GLN A 98 0.72 -11.24 14.10
C GLN A 98 -0.30 -11.74 13.06
N VAL A 99 0.03 -11.55 11.78
CA VAL A 99 -0.74 -12.10 10.66
C VAL A 99 -0.42 -13.59 10.54
N ILE A 100 -1.45 -14.44 10.64
CA ILE A 100 -1.27 -15.90 10.52
C ILE A 100 -1.76 -16.47 9.19
N SER A 101 -2.76 -15.83 8.56
CA SER A 101 -3.22 -16.17 7.22
C SER A 101 -4.10 -15.07 6.62
N ALA A 102 -4.36 -15.16 5.33
CA ALA A 102 -5.30 -14.35 4.58
C ALA A 102 -6.18 -15.25 3.72
N GLN A 103 -7.42 -14.84 3.42
CA GLN A 103 -8.29 -15.61 2.51
C GLN A 103 -7.97 -15.35 1.04
N GLY A 104 -7.13 -14.36 0.73
CA GLY A 104 -6.79 -14.04 -0.65
C GLY A 104 -5.99 -12.76 -0.76
N LEU A 105 -5.97 -12.23 -1.98
CA LEU A 105 -5.26 -11.01 -2.34
C LEU A 105 -6.24 -9.97 -2.88
N VAL A 106 -6.00 -8.69 -2.55
CA VAL A 106 -6.75 -7.55 -3.06
C VAL A 106 -5.85 -6.61 -3.85
N ARG A 107 -6.41 -5.98 -4.88
CA ARG A 107 -5.85 -4.79 -5.53
C ARG A 107 -6.85 -3.65 -5.43
N PHE A 108 -6.37 -2.42 -5.47
CA PHE A 108 -7.26 -1.27 -5.55
C PHE A 108 -7.58 -0.92 -6.99
N GLU A 109 -8.85 -0.62 -7.25
CA GLU A 109 -9.26 -0.02 -8.50
C GLU A 109 -9.00 1.49 -8.45
N ARG A 110 -8.51 2.04 -9.55
CA ARG A 110 -8.38 3.49 -9.69
C ARG A 110 -9.75 4.08 -9.99
N VAL A 111 -10.34 4.74 -9.01
CA VAL A 111 -11.57 5.52 -9.23
C VAL A 111 -11.20 6.85 -9.91
N LYS A 112 -11.90 7.21 -10.98
CA LYS A 112 -11.81 8.58 -11.54
C LYS A 112 -12.35 9.52 -10.47
N LYS A 113 -11.62 10.58 -10.09
CA LYS A 113 -12.16 11.60 -9.18
C LYS A 113 -13.47 12.14 -9.80
N GLN A 114 -14.62 11.79 -9.23
CA GLN A 114 -15.84 12.57 -9.43
C GLN A 114 -15.55 13.94 -8.77
N GLY A 115 -15.81 15.02 -9.50
CA GLY A 115 -15.46 16.38 -9.08
C GLY A 115 -15.89 16.66 -7.65
N MET A 116 -14.91 16.96 -6.80
CA MET A 116 -15.13 17.51 -5.47
C MET A 116 -14.28 18.79 -5.39
N PRO A 117 -14.89 19.95 -5.08
CA PRO A 117 -14.13 21.17 -4.94
C PRO A 117 -13.15 21.01 -3.77
N ILE A 118 -11.90 21.40 -4.01
CA ILE A 118 -10.91 21.63 -2.97
C ILE A 118 -11.37 22.88 -2.21
N ALA A 119 -12.08 22.68 -1.11
CA ALA A 119 -12.30 23.75 -0.15
C ALA A 119 -10.91 24.18 0.37
N GLY A 120 -10.51 25.42 0.06
CA GLY A 120 -9.35 26.07 0.66
C GLY A 120 -8.13 26.34 -0.22
N GLY A 121 -8.28 26.46 -1.55
CA GLY A 121 -7.23 27.02 -2.42
C GLY A 121 -7.66 28.38 -2.95
N GLU A 122 -6.92 29.43 -2.58
CA GLU A 122 -7.20 30.84 -2.91
C GLU A 122 -7.55 31.06 -4.38
N HIS A 123 -8.63 31.80 -4.60
CA HIS A 123 -9.06 32.26 -5.91
C HIS A 123 -8.16 33.40 -6.38
N TYR A 124 -7.42 33.18 -7.47
CA TYR A 124 -7.01 34.25 -8.37
C TYR A 124 -7.40 33.83 -9.79
N TYR A 125 -8.47 34.43 -10.31
CA TYR A 125 -8.69 34.52 -11.75
C TYR A 125 -8.09 35.86 -12.18
N ASP A 126 -7.01 35.83 -12.95
CA ASP A 126 -6.61 36.99 -13.75
C ASP A 126 -7.64 37.21 -14.84
N LYS A 127 -7.98 38.48 -15.06
CA LYS A 127 -8.82 38.97 -16.16
C LYS A 127 -8.09 38.91 -17.49
#